data_AF-A0A2P7B9P8-F1
#
_entry.id   AF-A0A2P7B9P8-F1
#
_cell.length_a   1.000
_cell.length_b   1.000
_cell.length_c   1.000
_cell.angle_alpha   90.00
_cell.angle_beta   90.00
_cell.angle_gamma   90.00
#
_symmetry.space_group_name_H-M   'P 1'
#
loop_
_entity.id
_entity.type
_entity.pdbx_description
1 polymer ?
#
loop_
_entity_poly.entity_id
_entity_poly.type
_entity_poly.pdbx_seq_one_letter_code
_entity_poly.pdbx_strand_id
1 'polypeptide(L)'
;MTWASLTDWWWPYLFILLAGWLPTDIWRFIGVLIGGRVREDSEALVIVRAVATALVAGVIAQLILYPSGSLAESSVFLRVGAAAAGFAAYLYLGRRIIVSVIVAEFILIMGLLLS
;
A
#
# COMPACT_ATOMS: atom_id res chain seq x y z
N MET A 1 -17.07 4.60 22.43
CA MET A 1 -15.60 4.69 22.60
C MET A 1 -15.31 6.04 23.25
N THR A 2 -15.07 6.07 24.55
CA THR A 2 -14.78 7.31 25.30
C THR A 2 -13.30 7.64 25.14
N TRP A 3 -13.00 8.65 24.31
CA TRP A 3 -11.66 9.22 24.14
C TRP A 3 -11.28 10.09 25.33
N ALA A 4 -11.22 9.50 26.53
CA ALA A 4 -10.56 10.15 27.64
C ALA A 4 -9.06 10.13 27.35
N SER A 5 -8.55 11.15 26.66
CA SER A 5 -7.12 11.43 26.67
C SER A 5 -6.75 11.60 28.14
N LEU A 6 -5.93 10.69 28.68
CA LEU A 6 -5.37 10.85 30.01
C LEU A 6 -4.71 12.24 30.05
N THR A 7 -5.23 13.12 30.91
CA THR A 7 -4.93 14.56 30.95
C THR A 7 -3.50 14.87 31.38
N ASP A 8 -2.75 13.84 31.77
CA ASP A 8 -1.37 13.98 32.20
C ASP A 8 -0.45 14.35 31.03
N TRP A 9 0.31 15.43 31.20
CA TRP A 9 1.19 16.00 30.18
C TRP A 9 2.23 15.01 29.65
N TRP A 10 2.60 13.99 30.43
CA TRP A 10 3.60 12.97 30.06
C TRP A 10 3.01 11.79 29.29
N TRP A 11 1.69 11.56 29.39
CA TRP A 11 1.03 10.38 28.84
C TRP A 11 1.19 10.23 27.31
N PRO A 12 1.06 11.30 26.49
CA PRO A 12 1.27 11.20 25.05
C PRO A 12 2.66 10.69 24.68
N TYR A 13 3.71 11.06 25.43
CA TYR A 13 5.08 10.62 25.18
C TYR A 13 5.26 9.13 25.48
N LEU A 14 4.68 8.65 26.59
CA LEU A 14 4.71 7.22 26.90
C LEU A 14 3.92 6.41 25.86
N PHE A 15 2.77 6.93 25.42
CA PHE A 15 1.98 6.31 24.36
C PHE A 15 2.76 6.24 23.04
N ILE A 16 3.43 7.32 22.63
CA ILE A 16 4.28 7.31 21.43
C ILE A 16 5.41 6.28 21.58
N LEU A 17 6.05 6.20 22.74
CA LEU A 17 7.13 5.24 22.99
C LEU A 17 6.64 3.78 22.87
N LEU A 18 5.51 3.46 23.50
CA LEU A 18 5.02 2.07 23.60
C LEU A 18 4.18 1.63 22.39
N ALA A 19 3.34 2.51 21.85
CA ALA A 19 2.42 2.19 20.75
C ALA A 19 2.93 2.64 19.38
N GLY A 20 3.80 3.66 19.33
CA GLY A 20 4.39 4.16 18.07
C GLY A 20 5.76 3.55 17.77
N TRP A 21 6.72 3.78 18.68
CA TRP A 21 8.12 3.40 18.49
C TRP A 21 8.33 1.90 18.67
N LEU A 22 7.95 1.35 19.82
CA LEU A 22 8.27 -0.03 20.18
C LEU A 22 7.82 -1.07 19.13
N PRO A 23 6.58 -1.03 18.58
CA PRO A 23 6.14 -2.02 17.61
C PRO A 23 6.86 -1.90 16.27
N THR A 24 7.39 -0.73 15.93
CA THR A 24 8.10 -0.48 14.66
C THR A 24 9.58 -0.86 14.78
N ASP A 25 10.25 -0.38 15.82
CA ASP A 25 11.69 -0.54 16.00
C ASP A 25 12.09 -1.94 16.43
N ILE A 26 11.23 -2.69 17.14
CA ILE A 26 11.54 -4.07 17.53
C ILE A 26 11.86 -4.94 16.30
N TRP A 27 11.07 -4.83 15.23
CA TRP A 27 11.31 -5.53 13.96
C TRP A 27 12.56 -5.04 13.25
N ARG A 28 12.87 -3.75 13.37
CA ARG A 28 14.06 -3.13 12.80
C ARG A 28 15.33 -3.71 13.44
N PHE A 29 15.35 -3.83 14.77
CA PHE A 29 16.47 -4.44 15.49
C PHE A 29 16.60 -5.93 15.17
N ILE A 30 15.50 -6.68 15.14
CA ILE A 30 15.50 -8.10 14.71
C ILE A 30 16.09 -8.23 13.29
N GLY A 31 15.68 -7.34 12.38
CA GLY A 31 16.19 -7.29 11.02
C GLY A 31 17.69 -7.04 10.94
N VAL A 32 18.25 -6.16 11.78
CA VAL A 32 19.71 -5.92 11.85
C VAL A 32 20.46 -7.13 12.39
N LEU A 33 19.93 -7.77 13.44
CA LEU A 33 20.56 -8.94 14.09
C LEU A 33 20.60 -10.17 13.16
N ILE A 34 19.54 -10.37 12.38
CA ILE A 34 19.40 -11.52 11.47
C ILE A 34 19.98 -11.21 10.09
N GLY A 35 19.79 -9.99 9.58
CA GLY A 35 20.06 -9.61 8.19
C GLY A 35 21.50 -9.82 7.75
N GLY A 36 22.48 -9.57 8.64
CA GLY A 36 23.90 -9.80 8.32
C GLY A 36 24.29 -11.28 8.20
N ARG A 37 23.42 -12.20 8.61
CA ARG A 37 23.68 -13.66 8.61
C ARG A 37 22.94 -14.42 7.52
N VAL A 38 22.03 -13.76 6.79
CA VAL A 38 21.22 -14.39 5.76
C VAL A 38 21.81 -14.06 4.39
N ARG A 39 22.10 -15.09 3.60
CA ARG A 39 22.59 -14.92 2.22
C ARG A 39 21.46 -14.39 1.34
N GLU A 40 21.74 -13.39 0.50
CA GLU A 40 20.75 -12.72 -0.36
C GLU A 40 20.08 -13.65 -1.38
N ASP A 41 20.77 -14.71 -1.78
CA ASP A 41 20.30 -15.75 -2.69
C ASP A 41 19.61 -16.92 -1.98
N SER A 42 19.40 -16.82 -0.66
CA SER A 42 18.68 -17.85 0.08
C SER A 42 17.22 -17.93 -0.37
N GLU A 43 16.74 -19.15 -0.55
CA GLU A 43 15.36 -19.44 -0.95
C GLU A 43 14.34 -18.82 0.02
N ALA A 44 14.68 -18.77 1.32
CA ALA A 44 13.88 -18.10 2.34
C ALA A 44 13.68 -16.60 2.05
N LEU A 45 14.73 -15.87 1.66
CA LEU A 45 14.60 -14.45 1.30
C LEU A 45 13.83 -14.25 0.00
N VAL A 46 13.95 -15.16 -0.96
CA VAL A 46 13.15 -15.12 -2.19
C VAL A 46 11.66 -15.26 -1.86
N ILE A 47 11.29 -16.21 -1.00
CA ILE A 47 9.90 -16.41 -0.56
C ILE A 47 9.41 -15.16 0.19
N VAL A 48 10.18 -14.65 1.15
CA VAL A 48 9.79 -13.43 1.90
C VAL A 48 9.56 -12.25 0.96
N ARG A 49 10.44 -12.04 -0.02
CA ARG A 49 10.30 -10.98 -1.02
C ARG A 49 9.06 -11.18 -1.88
N ALA A 50 8.80 -12.40 -2.34
CA ALA A 50 7.62 -12.73 -3.12
C ALA A 50 6.34 -12.45 -2.31
N VAL A 51 6.28 -12.90 -1.06
CA VAL A 51 5.17 -12.63 -0.14
C VAL A 51 4.99 -11.13 0.07
N ALA A 52 6.05 -10.37 0.31
CA ALA A 52 5.96 -8.92 0.48
C ALA A 52 5.37 -8.23 -0.76
N THR A 53 5.83 -8.60 -1.97
CA THR A 53 5.26 -8.05 -3.21
C THR A 53 3.81 -8.48 -3.44
N ALA A 54 3.45 -9.72 -3.09
CA ALA A 54 2.08 -10.23 -3.22
C ALA A 54 1.13 -9.55 -2.24
N LEU A 55 1.57 -9.25 -1.01
CA LEU A 55 0.78 -8.50 -0.03
C LEU A 55 0.49 -7.09 -0.53
N VAL A 56 1.48 -6.37 -1.05
CA VAL A 56 1.28 -5.03 -1.63
C VAL A 56 0.32 -5.09 -2.81
N ALA A 57 0.49 -6.04 -3.73
CA ALA A 57 -0.42 -6.23 -4.85
C ALA A 57 -1.85 -6.57 -4.39
N GLY A 58 -1.99 -7.41 -3.35
CA GLY A 58 -3.27 -7.77 -2.75
C GLY A 58 -3.99 -6.57 -2.14
N VAL A 59 -3.28 -5.71 -1.42
CA VAL A 59 -3.84 -4.46 -0.87
C VAL A 59 -4.29 -3.53 -2.01
N ILE A 60 -3.50 -3.38 -3.07
CA ILE A 60 -3.89 -2.58 -4.24
C ILE A 60 -5.15 -3.16 -4.90
N ALA A 61 -5.21 -4.49 -5.06
CA ALA A 61 -6.40 -5.16 -5.61
C ALA A 61 -7.63 -4.97 -4.72
N GLN A 62 -7.47 -5.02 -3.39
CA GLN A 62 -8.55 -4.73 -2.44
C GLN A 62 -9.07 -3.29 -2.61
N LEU A 63 -8.18 -2.30 -2.77
CA LEU A 63 -8.58 -0.92 -3.03
C LEU A 63 -9.31 -0.75 -4.37
N ILE A 64 -8.94 -1.52 -5.39
CA ILE A 64 -9.60 -1.50 -6.70
C ILE A 64 -10.96 -2.18 -6.66
N LEU A 65 -11.11 -3.31 -5.97
CA LEU A 65 -12.34 -4.11 -5.98
C LEU A 65 -13.34 -3.65 -4.91
N TYR A 66 -12.86 -3.28 -3.73
CA TYR A 66 -13.64 -2.88 -2.57
C TYR A 66 -13.19 -1.50 -2.03
N PRO A 67 -13.34 -0.42 -2.82
CA PRO A 67 -12.96 0.92 -2.41
C PRO A 67 -13.89 1.47 -1.34
N SER A 68 -13.41 2.48 -0.65
CA SER A 68 -14.18 3.30 0.30
C SER A 68 -14.30 4.74 -0.20
N GLY A 69 -15.27 5.49 0.34
CA GLY A 69 -15.50 6.89 -0.03
C GLY A 69 -16.18 7.04 -1.41
N SER A 70 -15.87 8.12 -2.13
CA SER A 70 -16.53 8.48 -3.40
C SER A 70 -16.35 7.45 -4.52
N LEU A 71 -15.28 6.64 -4.48
CA LEU A 71 -15.06 5.56 -5.44
C LEU A 71 -15.97 4.34 -5.19
N ALA A 72 -16.66 4.25 -4.05
CA ALA A 72 -17.58 3.15 -3.76
C ALA A 72 -18.80 3.14 -4.69
N GLU A 73 -19.24 4.30 -5.15
CA GLU A 73 -20.34 4.46 -6.11
C GLU A 73 -19.94 4.09 -7.55
N SER A 74 -18.64 3.94 -7.81
CA SER A 74 -18.12 3.66 -9.15
C SER A 74 -18.23 2.18 -9.51
N SER A 75 -18.53 1.90 -10.78
CA SER A 75 -18.58 0.54 -11.31
C SER A 75 -17.22 -0.17 -11.20
N VAL A 76 -17.22 -1.44 -10.78
CA VAL A 76 -16.02 -2.28 -10.72
C VAL A 76 -15.34 -2.39 -12.09
N PHE A 77 -16.12 -2.46 -13.17
CA PHE A 77 -15.60 -2.54 -14.53
C PHE A 77 -14.79 -1.29 -14.91
N LEU A 78 -15.22 -0.11 -14.48
CA LEU A 78 -14.47 1.13 -14.71
C LEU A 78 -13.13 1.11 -13.98
N ARG A 79 -13.13 0.69 -12.70
CA ARG A 79 -11.93 0.63 -11.86
C ARG A 79 -10.90 -0.36 -12.40
N VAL A 80 -11.34 -1.58 -12.73
CA VAL A 80 -10.48 -2.62 -13.30
C VAL A 80 -10.02 -2.22 -14.70
N GLY A 81 -10.91 -1.65 -15.52
CA GLY A 81 -10.59 -1.14 -16.85
C GLY A 81 -9.56 -0.03 -16.83
N ALA A 82 -9.68 0.93 -15.91
CA ALA A 82 -8.72 2.02 -15.72
C ALA A 82 -7.34 1.48 -15.29
N ALA A 83 -7.31 0.54 -14.34
CA ALA A 83 -6.06 -0.10 -13.91
C ALA A 83 -5.39 -0.88 -15.05
N ALA A 84 -6.17 -1.65 -15.81
CA ALA A 84 -5.68 -2.41 -16.96
C ALA A 84 -5.16 -1.49 -18.09
N ALA A 85 -5.87 -0.39 -18.37
CA ALA A 85 -5.47 0.59 -19.37
C ALA A 85 -4.21 1.37 -18.97
N GLY A 86 -4.08 1.76 -17.70
CA GLY A 86 -2.84 2.35 -17.17
C GLY A 86 -1.66 1.40 -17.32
N PHE A 87 -1.84 0.12 -16.95
CA PHE A 87 -0.81 -0.90 -17.13
C PHE A 87 -0.46 -1.15 -18.61
N ALA A 88 -1.45 -1.15 -19.50
CA ALA A 88 -1.19 -1.23 -20.93
C ALA A 88 -0.38 -0.02 -21.42
N ALA A 89 -0.74 1.20 -21.00
CA ALA A 89 0.01 2.41 -21.32
C ALA A 89 1.45 2.35 -20.79
N TYR A 90 1.68 1.80 -19.60
CA TYR A 90 3.03 1.53 -19.10
C TYR A 90 3.84 0.67 -20.07
N LEU A 91 3.27 -0.43 -20.57
CA LEU A 91 3.97 -1.34 -21.48
C LEU A 91 4.28 -0.69 -22.84
N TYR A 92 3.34 0.09 -23.39
CA TYR A 92 3.47 0.67 -24.73
C TYR A 92 4.20 2.02 -24.78
N LEU A 93 4.11 2.86 -23.75
CA LEU A 93 4.69 4.23 -23.74
C LEU A 93 6.06 4.29 -23.02
N GLY A 94 6.86 3.22 -23.16
CA GLY A 94 8.25 3.22 -22.73
C GLY A 94 8.46 2.99 -21.22
N ARG A 95 7.57 2.24 -20.56
CA ARG A 95 7.72 1.79 -19.15
C ARG A 95 7.91 2.93 -18.16
N ARG A 96 7.22 4.06 -18.39
CA ARG A 96 7.22 5.21 -17.50
C ARG A 96 6.04 5.10 -16.52
N ILE A 97 6.35 4.97 -15.23
CA ILE A 97 5.32 4.83 -14.17
C ILE A 97 4.36 6.02 -14.18
N ILE A 98 4.87 7.25 -14.33
CA ILE A 98 4.05 8.47 -14.35
C ILE A 98 2.98 8.42 -15.45
N VAL A 99 3.34 7.92 -16.64
CA VAL A 99 2.39 7.82 -17.76
C VAL A 99 1.25 6.84 -17.44
N SER A 100 1.58 5.71 -16.82
CA SER A 100 0.58 4.73 -16.35
C SER A 100 -0.44 5.37 -15.42
N VAL A 101 0.05 6.10 -14.42
CA VAL A 101 -0.77 6.74 -13.39
C VAL A 101 -1.69 7.77 -14.03
N ILE A 102 -1.16 8.67 -14.86
CA ILE A 102 -1.94 9.71 -15.53
C ILE A 102 -3.05 9.08 -16.40
N VAL A 103 -2.74 8.03 -17.15
CA VAL A 103 -3.73 7.35 -18.00
C VAL A 103 -4.83 6.69 -17.16
N ALA A 104 -4.46 5.97 -16.10
CA ALA A 104 -5.44 5.33 -15.22
C ALA A 104 -6.35 6.36 -14.54
N GLU A 105 -5.77 7.43 -13.99
CA GLU A 105 -6.52 8.52 -13.35
C GLU A 105 -7.45 9.24 -14.34
N PHE A 106 -6.96 9.54 -15.54
CA PHE A 106 -7.78 10.19 -16.57
C PHE A 106 -9.01 9.35 -16.94
N ILE A 107 -8.83 8.04 -17.12
CA ILE A 107 -9.94 7.11 -17.41
C ILE A 107 -10.91 7.04 -16.24
N LEU A 108 -10.41 6.98 -15.01
CA LEU A 108 -11.24 6.97 -13.80
C LEU A 108 -12.08 8.25 -13.67
N ILE A 109 -11.45 9.42 -13.82
CA ILE A 109 -12.13 10.73 -13.74
C ILE A 109 -13.18 10.86 -14.84
N MET A 110 -12.81 10.55 -16.09
CA MET A 110 -13.74 10.62 -17.22
C MET A 110 -14.90 9.64 -17.05
N GLY A 111 -14.63 8.41 -16.59
CA GLY A 111 -15.68 7.43 -16.34
C GLY A 111 -16.63 7.84 -15.22
N LEU A 112 -16.11 8.48 -14.16
CA LEU A 112 -16.92 9.02 -13.06
C LEU A 112 -17.76 10.23 -13.47
N LEU A 113 -17.29 11.06 -14.40
CA LEU A 113 -18.06 12.21 -14.89
C LEU A 113 -19.19 11.81 -15.85
N LEU A 114 -19.06 10.65 -16.51
CA LEU A 114 -20.00 10.14 -17.51
C LEU A 114 -21.01 9.13 -16.94
N SER A 115 -20.81 8.66 -15.70
CA SER A 115 -21.67 7.73 -14.96
C SER A 115 -22.64 8.46 -14.03
#